data_AF-A0A536GD58-F1
#
_entry.id   AF-A0A536GD58-F1
#
_cell.length_a   1.000
_cell.length_b   1.000
_cell.length_c   1.000
_cell.angle_alpha   90.00
_cell.angle_beta   90.00
_cell.angle_gamma   90.00
#
_symmetry.space_group_name_H-M   'P 1'
#
loop_
_entity.id
_entity.type
_entity.pdbx_description
1 polymer ?
#
loop_
_entity_poly.entity_id
_entity_poly.type
_entity_poly.pdbx_seq_one_letter_code
_entity_poly.pdbx_strand_id
1 'polypeptide(L)'
;MERVYTAPLLDKLGIRPGMRVAIVGDLDDDETARSFRAELADRTSDITDGPPKSDSDIVLLAANSTAELAAALPGLRARIRPNGAIWIISRKGKAATLRDVDVIAAATEHGLVDNKVVSFSPTRTALRLVIPVALRPRA
;
A
#
# COMPACT_ATOMS: atom_id res chain seq x y z
N MET A 1 -0.09 -5.83 28.49
CA MET A 1 -0.49 -4.42 28.35
C MET A 1 -0.54 -4.12 26.86
N GLU A 2 -1.71 -4.24 26.25
CA GLU A 2 -1.90 -3.99 24.82
C GLU A 2 -1.80 -2.49 24.58
N ARG A 3 -0.74 -2.04 23.90
CA ARG A 3 -0.64 -0.64 23.48
C ARG A 3 -1.68 -0.41 22.39
N VAL A 4 -2.82 0.14 22.77
CA VAL A 4 -3.82 0.64 21.82
C VAL A 4 -3.23 1.87 21.14
N TYR A 5 -2.62 1.67 19.97
CA TYR A 5 -2.13 2.78 19.14
C TYR A 5 -3.33 3.43 18.44
N THR A 6 -3.81 4.53 19.00
CA THR A 6 -4.92 5.38 18.49
C THR A 6 -4.55 6.22 17.26
N ALA A 7 -3.33 6.09 16.72
CA ALA A 7 -2.93 6.82 15.52
C ALA A 7 -3.90 6.50 14.35
N PRO A 8 -4.44 7.53 13.66
CA PRO A 8 -5.29 7.37 12.48
C PRO A 8 -4.65 6.48 11.42
N LEU A 9 -5.46 5.75 10.66
CA LEU A 9 -4.98 4.81 9.64
C LEU A 9 -4.08 5.51 8.60
N LEU A 10 -4.45 6.71 8.15
CA LEU A 10 -3.63 7.51 7.22
C LEU A 10 -2.22 7.78 7.76
N ASP A 11 -2.08 8.07 9.04
CA ASP A 11 -0.77 8.34 9.66
C ASP A 11 0.05 7.05 9.78
N LYS A 12 -0.61 5.92 10.06
CA LYS A 12 0.04 4.59 10.04
C LYS A 12 0.55 4.25 8.64
N LEU A 13 -0.20 4.58 7.61
CA LEU A 13 0.17 4.40 6.19
C LEU A 13 1.22 5.44 5.72
N GLY A 14 1.47 6.49 6.50
CA GLY A 14 2.41 7.55 6.17
C GLY A 14 1.89 8.53 5.11
N ILE A 15 0.57 8.61 4.94
CA ILE A 15 -0.11 9.51 4.00
C ILE A 15 -0.18 10.90 4.63
N ARG A 16 0.52 11.86 4.00
CA ARG A 16 0.62 13.26 4.46
C ARG A 16 -0.17 14.18 3.53
N PRO A 17 -0.53 15.40 3.99
CA PRO A 17 -1.15 16.39 3.13
C PRO A 17 -0.33 16.66 1.87
N GLY A 18 -1.04 16.80 0.73
CA GLY A 18 -0.43 17.11 -0.58
C GLY A 18 0.30 15.96 -1.27
N MET A 19 0.27 14.75 -0.71
CA MET A 19 0.84 13.57 -1.38
C MET A 19 -0.03 13.10 -2.55
N ARG A 20 0.62 12.66 -3.62
CA ARG A 20 -0.01 11.94 -4.73
C ARG A 20 -0.25 10.49 -4.34
N VAL A 21 -1.51 10.10 -4.27
CA VAL A 21 -1.94 8.77 -3.85
C VAL A 21 -2.70 8.07 -4.97
N ALA A 22 -2.37 6.82 -5.24
CA ALA A 22 -3.13 5.97 -6.15
C ALA A 22 -3.78 4.80 -5.40
N ILE A 23 -5.02 4.45 -5.76
CA ILE A 23 -5.73 3.26 -5.30
C ILE A 23 -5.89 2.34 -6.50
N VAL A 24 -5.31 1.14 -6.41
CA VAL A 24 -5.30 0.13 -7.47
C VAL A 24 -6.04 -1.11 -6.98
N GLY A 25 -6.99 -1.59 -7.79
CA GLY A 25 -7.84 -2.72 -7.41
C GLY A 25 -9.06 -2.27 -6.59
N ASP A 26 -9.86 -3.26 -6.18
CA ASP A 26 -11.10 -3.02 -5.45
C ASP A 26 -10.86 -3.01 -3.93
N LEU A 27 -11.11 -1.85 -3.31
CA LEU A 27 -11.12 -1.72 -1.86
C LEU A 27 -12.52 -1.76 -1.27
N ASP A 28 -13.57 -1.67 -2.08
CA ASP A 28 -14.92 -1.32 -1.65
C ASP A 28 -15.71 -2.49 -1.05
N ASP A 29 -15.20 -3.73 -1.11
CA ASP A 29 -15.70 -4.90 -0.38
C ASP A 29 -15.33 -4.88 1.12
N ASP A 30 -14.65 -3.84 1.61
CA ASP A 30 -14.33 -3.64 3.02
C ASP A 30 -15.16 -2.52 3.66
N GLU A 31 -15.74 -2.79 4.83
CA GLU A 31 -16.56 -1.82 5.57
C GLU A 31 -15.81 -0.52 5.92
N THR A 32 -14.48 -0.58 6.05
CA THR A 32 -13.62 0.57 6.38
C THR A 32 -13.28 1.40 5.14
N ALA A 33 -13.55 0.90 3.92
CA ALA A 33 -13.15 1.56 2.67
C ALA A 33 -13.82 2.92 2.49
N ARG A 34 -15.12 3.04 2.84
CA ARG A 34 -15.86 4.30 2.70
C ARG A 34 -15.30 5.39 3.60
N SER A 35 -15.10 5.10 4.89
CA SER A 35 -14.53 6.07 5.83
C SER A 35 -13.08 6.40 5.47
N PHE A 36 -12.29 5.40 5.06
CA PHE A 36 -10.93 5.59 4.59
C PHE A 36 -10.85 6.53 3.38
N ARG A 37 -11.70 6.34 2.37
CA ARG A 37 -11.75 7.20 1.17
C ARG A 37 -12.14 8.63 1.52
N ALA A 38 -13.07 8.82 2.45
CA ALA A 38 -13.46 10.15 2.93
C ALA A 38 -12.28 10.85 3.64
N GLU A 39 -11.64 10.18 4.60
CA GLU A 39 -10.46 10.72 5.28
C GLU A 39 -9.31 11.02 4.31
N LEU A 40 -9.12 10.16 3.30
CA LEU A 40 -8.09 10.34 2.28
C LEU A 40 -8.36 11.60 1.44
N ALA A 41 -9.61 11.81 1.03
CA ALA A 41 -10.05 12.99 0.28
C ALA A 41 -9.89 14.28 1.09
N ASP A 42 -10.11 14.24 2.41
CA ASP A 42 -9.84 15.36 3.31
C ASP A 42 -8.34 15.64 3.47
N ARG A 43 -7.50 14.61 3.35
CA ARG A 43 -6.05 14.70 3.53
C ARG A 43 -5.33 15.19 2.28
N THR A 44 -5.72 14.75 1.10
CA THR A 44 -5.05 15.10 -0.15
C THR A 44 -6.02 15.14 -1.33
N SER A 45 -5.78 16.07 -2.26
CA SER A 45 -6.60 16.25 -3.46
C SER A 45 -6.05 15.52 -4.70
N ASP A 46 -4.81 15.02 -4.68
CA ASP A 46 -4.22 14.27 -5.81
C ASP A 46 -4.37 12.76 -5.59
N ILE A 47 -5.63 12.30 -5.66
CA ILE A 47 -6.00 10.89 -5.56
C ILE A 47 -6.34 10.37 -6.95
N THR A 48 -5.85 9.17 -7.29
CA THR A 48 -6.14 8.50 -8.56
C THR A 48 -6.67 7.09 -8.29
N ASP A 49 -7.89 6.79 -8.75
CA ASP A 49 -8.37 5.41 -8.85
C ASP A 49 -7.88 4.77 -10.14
N GLY A 50 -7.25 3.60 -10.05
CA GLY A 50 -6.62 2.90 -11.17
C GLY A 50 -5.11 3.13 -11.26
N PRO A 51 -4.51 3.00 -12.46
CA PRO A 51 -3.06 3.03 -12.63
C PRO A 51 -2.41 4.30 -12.05
N PRO A 52 -1.32 4.19 -11.27
CA PRO A 52 -0.68 5.35 -10.67
C PRO A 52 -0.07 6.27 -11.71
N LYS A 53 -0.17 7.59 -11.45
CA LYS A 53 0.60 8.61 -12.18
C LYS A 53 2.10 8.46 -11.86
N SER A 54 2.97 9.00 -12.72
CA SER A 54 4.41 9.08 -12.42
C SER A 54 4.67 9.83 -11.11
N ASP A 55 5.77 9.52 -10.44
CA ASP A 55 6.19 10.13 -9.17
C ASP A 55 5.13 10.06 -8.05
N SER A 56 4.33 9.00 -8.02
CA SER A 56 3.37 8.77 -6.94
C SER A 56 4.09 8.62 -5.60
N ASP A 57 3.56 9.27 -4.56
CA ASP A 57 4.10 9.16 -3.20
C ASP A 57 3.73 7.83 -2.56
N ILE A 58 2.46 7.45 -2.70
CA ILE A 58 1.87 6.25 -2.13
C ILE A 58 1.00 5.57 -3.19
N VAL A 59 1.16 4.26 -3.33
CA VAL A 59 0.21 3.40 -4.06
C VAL A 59 -0.41 2.43 -3.07
N LEU A 60 -1.73 2.31 -3.08
CA LEU A 60 -2.50 1.34 -2.30
C LEU A 60 -3.00 0.27 -3.28
N LEU A 61 -2.40 -0.91 -3.25
CA LEU A 61 -2.80 -2.03 -4.12
C LEU A 61 -3.64 -3.02 -3.30
N ALA A 62 -4.92 -3.15 -3.64
CA ALA A 62 -5.74 -4.27 -3.20
C ALA A 62 -5.32 -5.52 -3.99
N ALA A 63 -4.85 -6.55 -3.29
CA ALA A 63 -4.42 -7.80 -3.93
C ALA A 63 -4.85 -9.02 -3.12
N ASN A 64 -5.26 -10.07 -3.83
CA ASN A 64 -5.73 -11.33 -3.24
C ASN A 64 -4.93 -12.55 -3.72
N SER A 65 -4.00 -12.39 -4.66
CA SER A 65 -3.22 -13.50 -5.20
C SER A 65 -1.79 -13.08 -5.57
N THR A 66 -0.88 -14.05 -5.63
CA THR A 66 0.50 -13.83 -6.09
C THR A 66 0.56 -13.44 -7.57
N ALA A 67 -0.39 -13.92 -8.39
CA ALA A 67 -0.49 -13.56 -9.80
C ALA A 67 -0.80 -12.07 -10.00
N GLU A 68 -1.70 -11.50 -9.19
CA GLU A 68 -1.99 -10.06 -9.18
C GLU A 68 -0.74 -9.25 -8.79
N LEU A 69 0.03 -9.70 -7.79
CA LEU A 69 1.27 -9.04 -7.41
C LEU A 69 2.29 -9.03 -8.55
N ALA A 70 2.55 -10.19 -9.15
CA ALA A 70 3.52 -10.32 -10.24
C ALA A 70 3.15 -9.45 -11.45
N ALA A 71 1.85 -9.32 -11.74
CA ALA A 71 1.36 -8.47 -12.82
C ALA A 71 1.49 -6.96 -12.49
N ALA A 72 1.20 -6.56 -11.26
CA ALA A 72 1.12 -5.14 -10.88
C ALA A 72 2.50 -4.55 -10.50
N LEU A 73 3.29 -5.24 -9.69
CA LEU A 73 4.49 -4.70 -9.05
C LEU A 73 5.51 -4.05 -10.00
N PRO A 74 5.82 -4.59 -11.19
CA PRO A 74 6.74 -3.94 -12.13
C PRO A 74 6.27 -2.53 -12.52
N GLY A 75 4.97 -2.39 -12.84
CA GLY A 75 4.37 -1.12 -13.24
C GLY A 75 4.28 -0.15 -12.07
N LEU A 76 3.91 -0.63 -10.88
CA LEU A 76 3.82 0.21 -9.69
C LEU A 76 5.18 0.72 -9.26
N ARG A 77 6.22 -0.12 -9.27
CA ARG A 77 7.59 0.28 -8.93
C ARG A 77 8.10 1.38 -9.85
N ALA A 78 7.80 1.32 -11.14
CA ALA A 78 8.21 2.33 -12.10
C ALA A 78 7.51 3.69 -11.92
N ARG A 79 6.40 3.72 -11.18
CA ARG A 79 5.55 4.91 -11.00
C ARG A 79 5.69 5.57 -9.64
N ILE A 80 6.21 4.88 -8.63
CA ILE A 80 6.51 5.51 -7.34
C ILE A 80 7.80 6.32 -7.42
N ARG A 81 7.84 7.45 -6.72
CA ARG A 81 9.08 8.20 -6.51
C ARG A 81 10.10 7.35 -5.72
N PRO A 82 11.41 7.66 -5.76
CA PRO A 82 12.43 6.85 -5.08
C PRO A 82 12.19 6.62 -3.58
N ASN A 83 11.64 7.60 -2.87
CA ASN A 83 11.28 7.52 -1.45
C ASN A 83 9.77 7.27 -1.21
N GLY A 84 9.05 6.86 -2.24
CA GLY A 84 7.64 6.49 -2.19
C GLY A 84 7.42 5.08 -1.62
N ALA A 85 6.17 4.65 -1.59
CA ALA A 85 5.80 3.33 -1.10
C ALA A 85 4.62 2.72 -1.85
N ILE A 86 4.60 1.39 -1.89
CA ILE A 86 3.44 0.59 -2.30
C ILE A 86 2.95 -0.12 -1.04
N TRP A 87 1.69 0.06 -0.67
CA TRP A 87 1.02 -0.74 0.35
C TRP A 87 0.22 -1.83 -0.31
N ILE A 88 0.53 -3.07 0.00
CA ILE A 88 -0.22 -4.25 -0.42
C ILE A 88 -1.30 -4.48 0.62
N ILE A 89 -2.55 -4.24 0.26
CA ILE A 89 -3.72 -4.42 1.10
C ILE A 89 -4.32 -5.79 0.74
N SER A 90 -4.30 -6.72 1.68
CA SER A 90 -4.80 -8.08 1.49
C SER A 90 -5.69 -8.54 2.64
N ARG A 91 -6.52 -9.54 2.38
CA ARG A 91 -7.36 -10.17 3.40
C ARG A 91 -6.50 -10.84 4.46
N LYS A 92 -6.90 -10.75 5.74
CA LYS A 92 -6.23 -11.43 6.86
C LYS A 92 -7.15 -12.42 7.58
N GLY A 93 -6.58 -13.22 8.48
CA GLY A 93 -7.31 -14.23 9.23
C GLY A 93 -7.77 -15.39 8.36
N LYS A 94 -8.97 -15.94 8.62
CA LYS A 94 -9.48 -17.12 7.90
C LYS A 94 -9.75 -16.88 6.40
N ALA A 95 -9.93 -15.63 6.00
CA ALA A 95 -10.16 -15.24 4.61
C ALA A 95 -8.87 -14.89 3.86
N ALA A 96 -7.69 -15.04 4.50
CA ALA A 96 -6.42 -14.74 3.88
C ALA A 96 -6.13 -15.71 2.73
N THR A 97 -6.02 -15.15 1.52
CA THR A 97 -5.61 -15.87 0.30
C THR A 97 -4.16 -15.58 -0.09
N LEU A 98 -3.54 -14.60 0.59
CA LEU A 98 -2.20 -14.12 0.33
C LEU A 98 -1.48 -13.96 1.68
N ARG A 99 -0.33 -14.63 1.86
CA ARG A 99 0.47 -14.52 3.08
C ARG A 99 1.56 -13.48 2.89
N ASP A 100 2.00 -12.85 3.97
CA ASP A 100 3.08 -11.85 3.93
C ASP A 100 4.35 -12.40 3.28
N VAL A 101 4.70 -13.68 3.52
CA VAL A 101 5.85 -14.33 2.89
C VAL A 101 5.75 -14.39 1.36
N ASP A 102 4.54 -14.53 0.81
CA ASP A 102 4.31 -14.56 -0.63
C ASP A 102 4.42 -13.15 -1.21
N VAL A 103 3.98 -12.13 -0.46
CA VAL A 103 4.15 -10.72 -0.82
C VAL A 103 5.63 -10.32 -0.83
N ILE A 104 6.39 -10.74 0.19
CA ILE A 104 7.83 -10.44 0.33
C ILE A 104 8.64 -11.09 -0.79
N ALA A 105 8.31 -12.34 -1.15
CA ALA A 105 8.93 -13.04 -2.26
C ALA A 105 8.73 -12.25 -3.57
N ALA A 106 7.48 -11.91 -3.90
CA ALA A 106 7.17 -11.13 -5.10
C ALA A 106 7.81 -9.73 -5.09
N ALA A 107 7.85 -9.07 -3.92
CA ALA A 107 8.50 -7.77 -3.77
C ALA A 107 10.00 -7.85 -4.11
N THR A 108 10.68 -8.88 -3.62
CA THR A 108 12.12 -9.08 -3.82
C THR A 108 12.46 -9.32 -5.30
N GLU A 109 11.64 -10.10 -6.01
CA GLU A 109 11.79 -10.35 -7.46
C GLU A 109 11.71 -9.05 -8.29
N HIS A 110 11.01 -8.05 -7.76
CA HIS A 110 10.88 -6.74 -8.39
C HIS A 110 11.78 -5.67 -7.78
N GLY A 111 12.76 -6.02 -6.94
CA GLY A 111 13.71 -5.08 -6.36
C GLY A 111 13.06 -4.08 -5.39
N LEU A 112 12.05 -4.53 -4.66
CA LEU A 112 11.43 -3.86 -3.52
C LEU A 112 11.76 -4.62 -2.24
N VAL A 113 11.67 -3.93 -1.11
CA VAL A 113 11.79 -4.54 0.24
C VAL A 113 10.62 -4.11 1.10
N ASP A 114 10.16 -5.00 1.97
CA ASP A 114 9.20 -4.65 2.99
C ASP A 114 9.88 -3.97 4.19
N ASN A 115 9.15 -3.12 4.91
CA ASN A 115 9.67 -2.52 6.15
C ASN A 115 8.63 -2.25 7.23
N LYS A 116 7.35 -2.46 6.94
CA LYS A 116 6.26 -2.15 7.87
C LYS A 116 5.01 -2.93 7.49
N VAL A 117 4.35 -3.49 8.50
CA VAL A 117 3.00 -4.04 8.39
C VAL A 117 2.07 -3.29 9.33
N VAL A 118 0.84 -3.05 8.92
CA VAL A 118 -0.19 -2.43 9.75
C VAL A 118 -1.53 -3.12 9.55
N SER A 119 -2.35 -3.15 10.60
CA SER A 119 -3.77 -3.51 10.44
C SER A 119 -4.48 -2.39 9.67
N PHE A 120 -5.06 -2.71 8.52
CA PHE A 120 -5.82 -1.76 7.70
C PHE A 120 -7.27 -1.67 8.19
N SER A 121 -7.91 -2.82 8.36
CA SER A 121 -9.28 -2.97 8.87
C SER A 121 -9.39 -4.23 9.74
N PRO A 122 -10.56 -4.57 10.30
CA PRO A 122 -10.77 -5.88 10.96
C PRO A 122 -10.49 -7.07 10.03
N THR A 123 -10.69 -6.89 8.73
CA THR A 123 -10.60 -7.94 7.69
C THR A 123 -9.36 -7.85 6.81
N ARG A 124 -8.59 -6.75 6.89
CA ARG A 124 -7.41 -6.53 6.03
C ARG A 124 -6.14 -6.16 6.78
N THR A 125 -5.02 -6.60 6.21
CA THR A 125 -3.67 -6.16 6.58
C THR A 125 -3.10 -5.31 5.45
N ALA A 126 -2.11 -4.47 5.76
CA ALA A 126 -1.36 -3.73 4.77
C ALA A 126 0.15 -3.93 5.00
N LEU A 127 0.87 -4.45 3.99
CA LEU A 127 2.32 -4.59 4.00
C LEU A 127 2.95 -3.52 3.12
N ARG A 128 3.89 -2.76 3.67
CA ARG A 128 4.58 -1.68 2.96
C ARG A 128 5.81 -2.18 2.25
N LEU A 129 5.85 -1.95 0.95
CA LEU A 129 6.99 -2.17 0.06
C LEU A 129 7.60 -0.83 -0.35
N VAL A 130 8.92 -0.77 -0.40
CA VAL A 130 9.67 0.42 -0.81
C VAL A 130 10.85 0.05 -1.71
N ILE A 131 11.33 1.00 -2.50
CA ILE A 131 12.62 0.87 -3.18
C ILE A 131 13.72 0.91 -2.09
N PRO A 132 14.64 -0.08 -2.02
CA PRO A 132 15.76 -0.09 -1.09
C PRO A 132 16.57 1.20 -1.18
N VAL A 133 17.05 1.73 -0.06
CA VAL A 133 17.83 2.99 -0.04
C VAL A 133 19.04 2.93 -0.98
N ALA A 134 19.72 1.78 -1.04
CA ALA A 134 20.85 1.55 -1.93
C ALA A 134 20.52 1.64 -3.43
N LEU A 135 19.24 1.49 -3.81
CA LEU A 135 18.77 1.55 -5.20
C LEU A 135 18.14 2.90 -5.56
N ARG A 136 18.07 3.85 -4.63
CA ARG A 136 17.52 5.19 -4.89
C ARG A 136 18.59 6.08 -5.54
N PRO A 137 18.22 6.98 -6.46
CA PRO A 137 19.12 8.02 -6.95
C PRO A 137 19.71 8.80 -5.76
N ARG A 138 21.01 9.10 -5.84
CA ARG A 138 21.63 10.04 -4.89
C ARG A 138 21.06 11.44 -5.17
N ALA A 139 20.68 12.13 -4.10
CA ALA A 139 20.30 13.54 -4.16
C ALA A 139 21.50 14.41 -4.51
#